data_AF-A0A4U8UID5-F1
#
_entry.id   AF-A0A4U8UID5-F1
#
_cell.length_a   1.000
_cell.length_b   1.000
_cell.length_c   1.000
_cell.angle_alpha   90.00
_cell.angle_beta   90.00
_cell.angle_gamma   90.00
#
_symmetry.space_group_name_H-M   'P 1'
#
loop_
_entity.id
_entity.type
_entity.pdbx_description
1 polymer ?
#
loop_
_entity_poly.entity_id
_entity_poly.type
_entity_poly.pdbx_seq_one_letter_code
_entity_poly.pdbx_strand_id
1 'polypeptide(L)'
;MGNLEQLTIEEDEEEGQPIVTVIVKTSRSSDNLTKMLSSIPSGTRVKHMESRDSQYGKTNQIEVLMELELEGWMKPSTVIEEIKKKGYDVS
;
A
#
# COMPACT_ATOMS: atom_id res chain seq x y z
N MET A 1 23.65 -2.85 7.22
CA MET A 1 22.75 -1.74 6.82
C MET A 1 21.34 -2.24 7.04
N GLY A 2 20.62 -1.66 8.00
CA GLY A 2 19.39 -2.22 8.54
C GLY A 2 18.24 -2.14 7.53
N ASN A 3 17.59 -3.27 7.28
CA ASN A 3 16.31 -3.32 6.58
C ASN A 3 15.25 -2.83 7.57
N LEU A 4 14.74 -1.62 7.38
CA LEU A 4 13.53 -1.16 8.02
C LEU A 4 12.36 -1.46 7.08
N GLU A 5 11.88 -2.70 7.09
CA GLU A 5 10.51 -3.00 6.70
C GLU A 5 9.62 -2.57 7.88
N GLN A 6 9.26 -1.28 7.92
CA GLN A 6 8.33 -0.79 8.92
C GLN A 6 6.90 -0.96 8.38
N LEU A 7 6.39 -2.19 8.50
CA LEU A 7 4.96 -2.46 8.50
C LEU A 7 4.41 -1.98 9.84
N THR A 8 3.90 -0.75 9.91
CA THR A 8 3.09 -0.35 11.06
C THR A 8 1.68 -0.89 10.83
N ILE A 9 1.40 -2.08 11.34
CA ILE A 9 0.04 -2.61 11.42
C ILE A 9 -0.55 -2.04 12.72
N GLU A 10 -1.28 -0.92 12.60
CA GLU A 10 -2.12 -0.42 13.69
C GLU A 10 -3.49 -1.08 13.58
N GLU A 11 -3.67 -2.19 14.30
CA GLU A 11 -4.99 -2.78 14.54
C GLU A 11 -5.68 -1.97 15.64
N ASP A 12 -6.40 -0.92 15.25
CA ASP A 12 -7.25 -0.17 16.18
C ASP A 12 -8.58 -0.95 16.36
N GLU A 13 -8.70 -1.67 17.48
CA GLU A 13 -9.84 -2.55 17.81
C GLU A 13 -11.05 -1.82 18.45
N GLU A 14 -11.18 -0.50 18.32
CA GLU A 14 -12.38 0.23 18.78
C GLU A 14 -13.37 0.47 17.62
N GLU A 15 -14.37 -0.42 17.48
CA GLU A 15 -15.58 -0.29 16.63
C GLU A 15 -15.34 0.02 15.13
N GLY A 16 -14.17 -0.29 14.59
CA GLY A 16 -13.76 0.02 13.22
C GLY A 16 -13.50 -1.21 12.34
N GLN A 17 -13.64 -1.05 11.02
CA GLN A 17 -13.05 -1.97 10.06
C GLN A 17 -11.50 -1.88 10.14
N PRO A 18 -10.76 -2.99 10.04
CA PRO A 18 -9.29 -2.96 10.13
C PRO A 18 -8.69 -2.00 9.11
N ILE A 19 -7.68 -1.21 9.50
CA ILE A 19 -6.94 -0.34 8.58
C ILE A 19 -5.53 -0.90 8.40
N VAL A 20 -5.06 -0.96 7.15
CA VAL A 20 -3.67 -1.25 6.83
C VAL A 20 -3.05 -0.10 6.07
N THR A 21 -1.90 0.35 6.56
CA THR A 21 -1.08 1.36 5.88
C THR A 21 0.00 0.66 5.08
N VAL A 22 0.09 0.95 3.78
CA VAL A 22 1.07 0.36 2.88
C VAL A 22 1.82 1.46 2.13
N ILE A 23 3.12 1.24 1.89
CA ILE A 23 3.90 2.08 0.98
C ILE A 23 4.21 1.27 -0.27
N VAL A 24 3.72 1.75 -1.41
CA VAL A 24 3.93 1.13 -2.71
C VAL A 24 4.93 1.93 -3.51
N LYS A 25 5.98 1.27 -3.99
CA LYS A 25 6.97 1.89 -4.88
C LYS A 25 6.61 1.60 -6.33
N THR A 26 6.52 2.65 -7.14
CA THR A 26 6.23 2.53 -8.57
C THR A 26 7.01 3.56 -9.38
N SER A 27 7.05 3.40 -10.69
CA SER A 27 7.65 4.42 -11.57
C SER A 27 6.68 5.58 -11.76
N ARG A 28 7.23 6.79 -11.88
CA ARG A 28 6.48 8.03 -12.09
C ARG A 28 5.90 8.06 -13.51
N SER A 29 4.74 7.44 -13.68
CA SER A 29 3.91 7.46 -14.88
C SER A 29 2.45 7.40 -14.45
N SER A 30 1.59 8.20 -15.08
CA SER A 30 0.14 8.17 -14.86
C SER A 30 -0.42 6.75 -15.00
N ASP A 31 0.06 6.01 -16.00
CA ASP A 31 -0.40 4.66 -16.30
C ASP A 31 -0.07 3.69 -15.17
N ASN A 32 1.07 3.87 -14.51
CA ASN A 32 1.52 2.98 -13.46
C ASN A 32 0.82 3.25 -12.14
N LEU A 33 0.45 4.51 -11.86
CA LEU A 33 -0.41 4.86 -10.73
C LEU A 33 -1.83 4.31 -10.91
N THR A 34 -2.41 4.44 -12.11
CA THR A 34 -3.74 3.87 -12.39
C THR A 34 -3.74 2.35 -12.27
N LYS A 35 -2.71 1.68 -12.82
CA LYS A 35 -2.56 0.22 -12.67
C LYS A 35 -2.38 -0.19 -11.20
N MET A 36 -1.70 0.62 -10.40
CA MET A 36 -1.51 0.36 -8.97
C MET A 36 -2.82 0.49 -8.21
N LEU A 37 -3.62 1.52 -8.49
CA LEU A 37 -4.96 1.61 -7.88
C LEU A 37 -5.84 0.42 -8.29
N SER A 38 -5.70 -0.10 -9.51
CA SER A 38 -6.41 -1.30 -9.95
C SER A 38 -5.89 -2.61 -9.35
N SER A 39 -4.72 -2.61 -8.69
CA SER A 39 -4.17 -3.80 -8.02
C SER A 39 -4.66 -3.96 -6.59
N ILE A 40 -5.31 -2.94 -6.04
CA ILE A 40 -5.92 -2.97 -4.72
C ILE A 40 -7.08 -4.00 -4.73
N PRO A 41 -7.09 -4.98 -3.82
CA PRO A 41 -8.12 -6.02 -3.82
C PRO A 41 -9.51 -5.48 -3.49
N SER A 42 -10.53 -6.12 -4.05
CA SER A 42 -11.93 -5.89 -3.69
C SER A 42 -12.17 -6.19 -2.21
N GLY A 43 -13.09 -5.48 -1.56
CA GLY A 43 -13.30 -5.59 -0.12
C GLY A 43 -12.32 -4.73 0.68
N THR A 44 -11.70 -3.76 0.02
CA THR A 44 -10.93 -2.69 0.66
C THR A 44 -11.45 -1.33 0.20
N ARG A 45 -11.24 -0.31 1.03
CA ARG A 45 -11.58 1.07 0.76
C ARG A 45 -10.37 1.95 1.03
N VAL A 46 -9.93 2.70 0.02
CA VAL A 46 -8.87 3.71 0.19
C VAL A 46 -9.44 4.86 1.03
N LYS A 47 -8.85 5.07 2.22
CA LYS A 47 -9.20 6.17 3.14
C LYS A 47 -8.30 7.37 2.91
N HIS A 48 -7.02 7.09 2.70
CA HIS A 48 -6.00 8.10 2.44
C HIS A 48 -5.05 7.59 1.36
N MET A 49 -4.56 8.53 0.54
CA MET A 49 -3.52 8.29 -0.44
C MET A 49 -2.68 9.54 -0.57
N GLU A 50 -1.39 9.40 -0.35
CA GLU A 50 -0.40 10.44 -0.62
C GLU A 50 0.73 9.88 -1.46
N SER A 51 1.33 10.74 -2.28
CA SER A 51 2.48 10.37 -3.10
C SER A 51 3.62 11.30 -2.83
N ARG A 52 4.83 10.75 -2.70
CA ARG A 52 6.05 11.52 -2.49
C ARG A 52 7.16 11.04 -3.40
N ASP A 53 8.08 11.94 -3.67
CA ASP A 53 9.30 11.61 -4.38
C ASP A 53 10.13 10.63 -3.56
N SER A 54 10.60 9.56 -4.20
CA SER A 54 11.40 8.54 -3.52
C SER A 54 12.71 9.16 -3.04
N GLN A 55 12.93 9.18 -1.72
CA GLN A 55 14.15 9.74 -1.11
C GLN A 55 15.39 8.86 -1.34
N TYR A 56 15.20 7.56 -1.59
CA TYR A 56 16.27 6.56 -1.67
C TYR A 56 16.19 5.65 -2.91
N GLY A 57 15.62 6.14 -4.01
CA GLY A 57 15.29 5.33 -5.19
C GLY A 57 16.08 5.65 -6.46
N LYS A 58 15.83 4.86 -7.51
CA LYS A 58 16.26 5.20 -8.87
C LYS A 58 15.54 6.48 -9.33
N THR A 59 16.20 7.28 -10.16
CA THR A 59 15.58 8.41 -10.87
C THR A 59 14.26 7.92 -11.50
N ASN A 60 13.19 8.70 -11.35
CA ASN A 60 11.84 8.40 -11.86
C ASN A 60 11.00 7.38 -11.04
N GLN A 61 11.29 7.17 -9.76
CA GLN A 61 10.41 6.43 -8.83
C GLN A 61 9.62 7.36 -7.92
N ILE A 62 8.39 6.94 -7.59
CA ILE A 62 7.49 7.58 -6.64
C ILE A 62 7.08 6.55 -5.59
N GLU A 63 6.96 7.00 -4.35
CA GLU A 63 6.41 6.21 -3.25
C GLU A 63 4.99 6.69 -3.00
N VAL A 64 4.06 5.75 -2.89
CA VAL A 64 2.65 6.04 -2.61
C VAL A 64 2.30 5.40 -1.28
N LEU A 65 2.00 6.22 -0.28
CA LEU A 65 1.44 5.75 0.97
C LEU A 65 -0.08 5.67 0.81
N MET A 66 -0.66 4.55 1.21
CA MET A 66 -2.10 4.33 1.19
C MET A 66 -2.57 3.75 2.51
N GLU A 67 -3.67 4.29 3.01
CA GLU A 67 -4.42 3.72 4.14
C GLU A 67 -5.65 3.01 3.57
N LEU A 68 -5.72 1.71 3.80
CA LEU A 68 -6.75 0.83 3.27
C LEU A 68 -7.58 0.30 4.43
N GLU A 69 -8.83 0.70 4.48
CA GLU A 69 -9.84 0.08 5.35
C GLU A 69 -10.28 -1.25 4.73
N LEU A 70 -10.34 -2.30 5.53
CA LEU A 70 -10.57 -3.68 5.10
C LEU A 70 -11.94 -4.16 5.57
N GLU A 71 -12.63 -4.93 4.76
CA GLU A 71 -13.79 -5.68 5.24
C GLU A 71 -13.35 -6.67 6.34
N GLY A 72 -14.16 -6.85 7.39
CA GLY A 72 -13.74 -7.56 8.62
C GLY A 72 -13.35 -9.03 8.46
N TRP A 73 -13.55 -9.64 7.29
CA TRP A 73 -13.06 -10.99 6.98
C TRP A 73 -11.66 -11.00 6.34
N MET A 74 -11.16 -9.84 5.90
CA MET A 74 -9.90 -9.72 5.18
C MET A 74 -8.74 -9.48 6.14
N LYS A 75 -7.66 -10.25 5.97
CA LYS A 75 -6.42 -10.05 6.72
C LYS A 75 -5.52 -9.05 6.01
N PRO A 76 -4.83 -8.15 6.74
CA PRO A 76 -3.85 -7.21 6.15
C PRO A 76 -2.81 -7.90 5.26
N SER A 77 -2.34 -9.10 5.64
CA SER A 77 -1.38 -9.87 4.84
C SER A 77 -1.91 -10.25 3.46
N THR A 78 -3.21 -10.50 3.32
CA THR A 78 -3.84 -10.82 2.03
C THR A 78 -3.74 -9.63 1.08
N VAL A 79 -3.91 -8.41 1.60
CA VAL A 79 -3.80 -7.17 0.81
C VAL A 79 -2.38 -7.02 0.26
N ILE A 80 -1.39 -7.19 1.12
CA ILE A 80 0.03 -7.08 0.76
C ILE A 80 0.40 -8.13 -0.29
N GLU A 81 -0.03 -9.38 -0.10
CA GLU A 81 0.22 -10.47 -1.05
C GLU A 81 -0.41 -10.23 -2.42
N GLU A 82 -1.66 -9.76 -2.46
CA GLU A 82 -2.35 -9.46 -3.73
C GLU A 82 -1.67 -8.31 -4.48
N ILE A 83 -1.28 -7.24 -3.79
CA ILE A 83 -0.56 -6.13 -4.43
C ILE A 83 0.83 -6.59 -4.93
N LYS A 84 1.56 -7.43 -4.16
CA LYS A 84 2.83 -8.04 -4.57
C LYS A 84 2.68 -8.96 -5.79
N LYS A 85 1.62 -9.78 -5.87
CA LYS A 85 1.32 -10.64 -7.03
C LYS A 85 1.13 -9.85 -8.33
N LYS A 86 0.76 -8.57 -8.23
CA LYS A 86 0.60 -7.66 -9.38
C LYS A 86 1.91 -6.98 -9.80
N GLY A 87 3.02 -7.32 -9.15
CA GLY A 87 4.38 -6.87 -9.50
C GLY A 87 4.81 -5.57 -8.84
N TYR A 88 4.11 -5.13 -7.78
CA TYR A 88 4.47 -3.96 -7.02
C TYR A 88 5.35 -4.31 -5.82
N ASP A 89 6.29 -3.43 -5.52
CA ASP A 89 7.08 -3.48 -4.29
C ASP A 89 6.30 -2.78 -3.18
N VAL A 90 5.98 -3.53 -2.12
CA VAL A 90 5.12 -3.10 -1.02
C VAL A 90 5.81 -3.41 0.31
N SER A 91 5.94 -2.37 1.11
CA SER A 91 6.49 -2.38 2.46
C SER A 91 5.50 -1.78 3.45
#